data_AF-A0A078HMX1-F1
#
_entry.id   AF-A0A078HMX1-F1
#
_cell.length_a   1.000
_cell.length_b   1.000
_cell.length_c   1.000
_cell.angle_alpha   90.00
_cell.angle_beta   90.00
_cell.angle_gamma   90.00
#
_symmetry.space_group_name_H-M   'P 1'
#
loop_
_entity.id
_entity.type
_entity.pdbx_description
1 polymer ?
#
loop_
_entity_poly.entity_id
_entity_poly.type
_entity_poly.pdbx_seq_one_letter_code
_entity_poly.pdbx_strand_id
1 'polypeptide(L)'
;MNDHPREISIVLRVYIHLVNILIRLKTSSILIEKTESSVGKGSRGDVTILPTIMINNRQYRGKLERSVVLKALCSGFRETTEPPICLTEDIETNECLQNNGGCWEDKTTNITACMDTFRGRVCQCPIVEGVKFLGDGYTHWEASGALRCGINNGGCWKHTQMGRTYSACRDDHSKGCKCPPGFKRDGLKNCEDVNECEEKTACQCRGCKCKNTWGSYECSCSGSLLYIREHDICISKDARGDVSWGVIWIILMGLGAAALGAYTVYKYRIRTYMDSEIRAIMAQYMPLDNHPNTQPSSQLEL
;
A
#
# COMPACT_ATOMS: atom_id res chain seq x y z
N MET A 1 56.86 34.73 3.14
CA MET A 1 55.98 34.83 4.32
C MET A 1 55.60 33.43 4.75
N ASN A 2 56.25 33.00 5.83
CA ASN A 2 56.07 31.86 6.73
C ASN A 2 55.03 30.79 6.39
N ASP A 3 55.57 29.60 6.11
CA ASP A 3 54.89 28.31 6.05
C ASP A 3 55.06 27.61 7.41
N HIS A 4 54.10 27.75 8.34
CA HIS A 4 54.11 27.05 9.64
C HIS A 4 52.71 26.89 10.32
N PRO A 5 51.76 26.09 9.79
CA PRO A 5 50.54 25.74 10.54
C PRO A 5 50.40 24.25 10.91
N ARG A 6 51.34 23.35 10.56
CA ARG A 6 51.15 21.90 10.80
C ARG A 6 51.81 21.32 12.06
N GLU A 7 52.82 21.97 12.64
CA GLU A 7 53.48 21.42 13.85
C GLU A 7 52.69 21.67 15.15
N ILE A 8 51.96 22.77 15.25
CA ILE A 8 51.21 23.14 16.48
C ILE A 8 50.11 22.11 16.80
N SER A 9 49.48 21.51 15.78
CA SER A 9 48.41 20.51 15.96
C SER A 9 48.92 19.19 16.55
N ILE A 10 50.12 18.76 16.15
CA ILE A 10 50.72 17.51 16.63
C ILE A 10 51.18 17.70 18.08
N VAL A 11 51.86 18.80 18.38
CA VAL A 11 52.33 19.11 19.74
C VAL A 11 51.17 19.23 20.72
N LEU A 12 50.07 19.90 20.33
CA LEU A 12 48.90 20.03 21.21
C LEU A 12 48.18 18.70 21.43
N ARG A 13 48.07 17.84 20.41
CA ARG A 13 47.50 16.49 20.56
C ARG A 13 48.37 15.60 21.44
N VAL A 14 49.69 15.63 21.27
CA VAL A 14 50.63 14.88 22.10
C VAL A 14 50.58 15.37 23.54
N TYR A 15 50.49 16.69 23.76
CA TYR A 15 50.37 17.28 25.09
C TYR A 15 49.05 16.88 25.78
N ILE A 16 47.91 16.96 25.09
CA ILE A 16 46.62 16.52 25.65
C ILE A 16 46.63 15.01 25.95
N HIS A 17 47.24 14.19 25.08
CA HIS A 17 47.34 12.76 25.31
C HIS A 17 48.24 12.43 26.50
N LEU A 18 49.38 13.11 26.64
CA LEU A 18 50.30 12.98 27.78
C LEU A 18 49.66 13.45 29.08
N VAL A 19 48.92 14.56 29.07
CA VAL A 19 48.19 15.05 30.24
C VAL A 19 47.10 14.06 30.66
N ASN A 20 46.34 13.50 29.72
CA ASN A 20 45.34 12.47 30.03
C ASN A 20 45.97 11.16 30.55
N ILE A 21 47.13 10.76 30.02
CA ILE A 21 47.89 9.61 30.51
C ILE A 21 48.42 9.88 31.93
N LEU A 22 48.99 11.06 32.19
CA LEU A 22 49.47 11.50 33.51
C LEU A 22 48.34 11.60 34.53
N ILE A 23 47.18 12.14 34.14
CA ILE A 23 45.99 12.20 34.98
C ILE A 23 45.54 10.77 35.33
N ARG A 24 45.38 9.88 34.34
CA ARG A 24 45.03 8.47 34.59
C ARG A 24 46.02 7.79 35.52
N LEU A 25 47.32 7.91 35.24
CA LEU A 25 48.40 7.32 36.05
C LEU A 25 48.36 7.82 37.50
N LYS A 26 48.15 9.13 37.70
CA LYS A 26 48.11 9.75 39.03
C LYS A 26 46.84 9.39 39.81
N THR A 27 45.68 9.26 39.14
CA THR A 27 44.47 8.72 39.77
C THR A 27 44.60 7.24 40.13
N SER A 28 45.26 6.42 39.31
CA SER A 28 45.50 5.01 39.63
C SER A 28 46.48 4.84 40.79
N SER A 29 47.57 5.62 40.86
CA SER A 29 48.56 5.50 41.94
C SER A 29 48.00 5.96 43.29
N ILE A 30 47.26 7.07 43.32
CA ILE A 30 46.59 7.56 44.55
C ILE A 30 45.56 6.56 45.07
N LEU A 31 44.84 5.87 44.18
CA LEU A 31 43.87 4.86 44.57
C LEU A 31 44.56 3.62 45.15
N ILE A 32 45.67 3.18 44.55
CA ILE A 32 46.47 2.02 44.99
C ILE A 32 47.17 2.31 46.34
N GLU A 33 47.75 3.50 46.50
CA GLU A 33 48.44 3.93 47.73
C GLU A 33 47.48 4.01 48.93
N LYS A 34 46.23 4.40 48.71
CA LYS A 34 45.20 4.45 49.75
C LYS A 34 44.68 3.05 50.15
N THR A 35 44.68 2.10 49.22
CA THR A 35 44.34 0.70 49.52
C THR A 35 45.46 -0.04 50.24
N GLU A 36 46.74 0.21 49.92
CA GLU A 36 47.87 -0.45 50.60
C GLU A 36 48.18 0.15 51.97
N SER A 37 47.91 1.44 52.19
CA SER A 37 48.09 2.05 53.53
C SER A 37 47.05 1.58 54.56
N SER A 38 45.95 0.97 54.11
CA SER A 38 44.89 0.43 54.97
C SER A 38 45.12 -1.04 55.38
N VAL A 39 46.18 -1.68 54.88
CA VAL A 39 46.56 -3.06 55.23
C VAL A 39 47.75 -2.99 56.20
N GLY A 40 47.52 -3.28 57.47
CA GLY A 40 48.50 -3.19 58.53
C GLY A 40 49.59 -4.26 58.40
N LYS A 41 50.85 -3.82 58.34
CA LYS A 41 52.05 -4.69 58.30
C LYS A 41 52.52 -5.14 59.70
N GLY A 42 51.63 -5.22 60.69
CA GLY A 42 51.98 -5.44 62.11
C GLY A 42 51.67 -6.85 62.64
N SER A 43 52.49 -7.32 63.59
CA SER A 43 52.38 -8.62 64.29
C SER A 43 51.20 -8.72 65.30
N ARG A 44 50.41 -7.65 65.48
CA ARG A 44 49.19 -7.64 66.30
C ARG A 44 47.98 -7.67 65.38
N GLY A 45 46.94 -8.42 65.77
CA GLY A 45 45.71 -8.61 65.00
C GLY A 45 45.21 -7.29 64.40
N ASP A 46 45.30 -7.19 63.08
CA ASP A 46 45.01 -5.97 62.33
C ASP A 46 43.52 -5.90 61.98
N VAL A 47 42.93 -4.70 62.08
CA VAL A 47 41.53 -4.45 61.73
C VAL A 47 41.51 -3.73 60.39
N THR A 48 41.51 -4.49 59.30
CA THR A 48 41.44 -3.95 57.94
C THR A 48 40.00 -3.55 57.59
N ILE A 49 39.73 -2.25 57.48
CA ILE A 49 38.43 -1.72 57.01
C ILE A 49 38.46 -1.57 55.50
N LEU A 50 37.88 -2.53 54.80
CA LEU A 50 37.73 -2.49 53.34
C LEU A 50 36.64 -1.47 52.91
N PRO A 51 36.85 -0.76 51.80
CA PRO A 51 35.84 0.15 51.25
C PRO A 51 34.57 -0.63 50.93
N THR A 52 33.44 -0.02 51.28
CA THR A 52 32.15 -0.68 51.26
C THR A 52 31.14 0.22 50.55
N ILE A 53 30.51 -0.29 49.50
CA ILE A 53 29.42 0.40 48.79
C ILE A 53 28.12 -0.39 48.99
N MET A 54 27.01 0.34 49.17
CA MET A 54 25.68 -0.23 49.27
C MET A 54 24.95 -0.02 47.94
N ILE A 55 24.57 -1.10 47.26
CA ILE A 55 23.78 -1.04 46.02
C ILE A 55 22.59 -1.98 46.22
N ASN A 56 21.37 -1.49 46.04
CA ASN A 56 20.12 -2.25 46.25
C ASN A 56 20.08 -2.96 47.63
N ASN A 57 20.44 -2.25 48.71
CA ASN A 57 20.57 -2.77 50.08
C ASN A 57 21.58 -3.92 50.27
N ARG A 58 22.41 -4.23 49.27
CA ARG A 58 23.50 -5.21 49.40
C ARG A 58 24.82 -4.51 49.63
N GLN A 59 25.58 -5.05 50.57
CA GLN A 59 26.90 -4.55 50.93
C GLN A 59 27.97 -5.21 50.07
N TYR A 60 28.71 -4.41 49.30
CA TYR A 60 29.85 -4.84 48.50
C TYR A 60 31.12 -4.30 49.15
N ARG A 61 31.99 -5.20 49.63
CA ARG A 61 33.17 -4.86 50.44
C ARG A 61 34.44 -5.35 49.76
N GLY A 62 35.47 -4.50 49.68
CA GLY A 62 36.80 -4.88 49.15
C GLY A 62 37.12 -4.26 47.78
N LYS A 63 37.77 -5.05 46.91
CA LYS A 63 38.26 -4.60 45.59
C LYS A 63 37.07 -4.39 44.64
N LEU A 64 36.61 -3.14 44.57
CA LEU A 64 35.50 -2.69 43.74
C LEU A 64 35.93 -2.63 42.27
N GLU A 65 35.95 -3.77 41.60
CA GLU A 65 36.17 -3.83 40.17
C GLU A 65 34.96 -3.26 39.41
N ARG A 66 35.24 -2.55 38.31
CA ARG A 66 34.23 -1.82 37.53
C ARG A 66 33.05 -2.73 37.12
N SER A 67 33.35 -3.95 36.69
CA SER A 67 32.35 -4.94 36.27
C SER A 67 31.40 -5.35 37.40
N VAL A 68 31.92 -5.55 38.62
CA VAL A 68 31.11 -5.95 39.78
C VAL A 68 30.15 -4.84 40.20
N VAL A 69 30.62 -3.60 40.23
CA VAL A 69 29.78 -2.43 40.55
C VAL A 69 28.70 -2.24 39.49
N LEU A 70 29.06 -2.37 38.22
CA LEU A 70 28.12 -2.20 37.12
C LEU A 70 27.07 -3.33 37.09
N LYS A 71 27.45 -4.59 37.33
CA LYS A 71 26.50 -5.70 37.51
C LYS A 71 25.53 -5.45 38.67
N ALA A 72 26.02 -4.92 39.79
CA ALA A 72 25.17 -4.57 40.92
C ALA A 72 24.15 -3.47 40.57
N LEU A 73 24.57 -2.44 39.84
CA LEU A 73 23.67 -1.38 39.35
C LEU A 73 22.65 -1.92 38.34
N CYS A 74 23.11 -2.69 37.35
CA CYS A 74 22.26 -3.29 36.32
C CYS A 74 21.18 -4.22 36.91
N SER A 75 21.49 -4.90 38.02
CA SER A 75 20.51 -5.73 38.74
C SER A 75 19.31 -4.94 39.31
N GLY A 76 19.42 -3.61 39.42
CA GLY A 76 18.35 -2.74 39.92
C GLY A 76 17.30 -2.38 38.86
N PHE A 77 17.56 -2.59 37.58
CA PHE A 77 16.61 -2.30 36.52
C PHE A 77 15.56 -3.41 36.40
N ARG A 78 14.35 -3.03 35.98
CA ARG A 78 13.32 -3.99 35.58
C ARG A 78 13.73 -4.59 34.23
N GLU A 79 13.40 -5.86 34.00
CA GLU A 79 13.60 -6.50 32.70
C GLU A 79 13.05 -5.61 31.58
N THR A 80 13.79 -5.54 30.46
CA THR A 80 13.51 -4.73 29.26
C THR A 80 13.72 -3.22 29.42
N THR A 81 14.07 -2.75 30.62
CA THR A 81 14.29 -1.32 30.91
C THR A 81 15.75 -1.01 31.20
N GLU A 82 16.65 -1.98 31.01
CA GLU A 82 18.07 -1.82 31.25
C GLU A 82 18.73 -0.89 30.22
N PRO A 83 19.69 -0.04 30.64
CA PRO A 83 20.44 0.78 29.70
C PRO A 83 21.42 -0.08 28.89
N PRO A 84 21.82 0.34 27.67
CA PRO A 84 22.71 -0.44 26.79
C PRO A 84 24.05 -0.84 27.42
N ILE A 85 24.54 -0.07 28.40
CA ILE A 85 25.77 -0.38 29.15
C ILE A 85 25.66 -1.69 29.97
N CYS A 86 24.45 -2.16 30.25
CA CYS A 86 24.20 -3.42 30.95
C CYS A 86 24.22 -4.64 30.03
N LEU A 87 24.19 -4.44 28.71
CA LEU A 87 24.13 -5.49 27.68
C LEU A 87 25.48 -5.69 26.96
N THR A 88 26.56 -5.17 27.54
CA THR A 88 27.92 -5.37 27.01
C THR A 88 28.49 -6.71 27.47
N GLU A 89 29.31 -7.35 26.64
CA GLU A 89 29.92 -8.68 26.89
C GLU A 89 30.69 -8.80 28.22
N ASP A 90 31.23 -7.70 28.76
CA ASP A 90 31.92 -7.67 30.07
C ASP A 90 30.97 -7.85 31.27
N ILE A 91 29.67 -7.66 31.05
CA ILE A 91 28.65 -7.52 32.09
C ILE A 91 27.63 -8.67 32.04
N GLU A 92 27.25 -9.08 30.85
CA GLU A 92 26.13 -9.97 30.54
C GLU A 92 26.55 -10.91 29.37
N THR A 93 25.93 -12.09 29.26
CA THR A 93 26.16 -13.05 28.17
C THR A 93 24.95 -13.11 27.25
N ASN A 94 25.05 -12.48 26.07
CA ASN A 94 23.92 -12.41 25.14
C ASN A 94 23.42 -13.80 24.72
N GLU A 95 22.28 -14.23 25.27
CA GLU A 95 21.75 -15.56 24.97
C GLU A 95 21.08 -15.64 23.61
N CYS A 96 20.74 -14.51 22.99
CA CYS A 96 20.18 -14.46 21.65
C CYS A 96 21.19 -14.86 20.56
N LEU A 97 22.50 -14.80 20.82
CA LEU A 97 23.51 -15.22 19.84
C LEU A 97 23.48 -16.74 19.56
N GLN A 98 23.02 -17.54 20.53
CA GLN A 98 22.98 -19.00 20.39
C GLN A 98 21.56 -19.46 20.13
N ASN A 99 21.29 -19.97 18.92
CA ASN A 99 19.97 -20.47 18.51
C ASN A 99 18.83 -19.46 18.77
N ASN A 100 19.10 -18.16 18.61
CA ASN A 100 18.17 -17.06 18.91
C ASN A 100 17.61 -17.10 20.33
N GLY A 101 18.40 -17.61 21.27
CA GLY A 101 17.98 -17.97 22.63
C GLY A 101 17.02 -19.17 22.69
N GLY A 102 16.42 -19.60 21.59
CA GLY A 102 15.22 -20.44 21.58
C GLY A 102 13.93 -19.62 21.48
N CYS A 103 14.02 -18.34 21.12
CA CYS A 103 12.88 -17.54 20.67
C CYS A 103 12.62 -17.77 19.18
N TRP A 104 11.40 -17.48 18.75
CA TRP A 104 11.02 -17.54 17.35
C TRP A 104 11.85 -16.57 16.48
N GLU A 105 12.17 -17.01 15.27
CA GLU A 105 12.89 -16.23 14.26
C GLU A 105 12.35 -16.58 12.87
N ASP A 106 12.09 -15.57 12.05
CA ASP A 106 11.89 -15.72 10.61
C ASP A 106 13.20 -15.45 9.87
N LYS A 107 13.80 -16.53 9.36
CA LYS A 107 15.04 -16.48 8.58
C LYS A 107 14.89 -15.77 7.23
N THR A 108 13.67 -15.66 6.71
CA THR A 108 13.44 -15.03 5.39
C THR A 108 13.46 -13.51 5.48
N THR A 109 12.93 -12.96 6.57
CA THR A 109 12.84 -11.52 6.82
C THR A 109 13.83 -11.03 7.87
N ASN A 110 14.64 -11.92 8.46
CA ASN A 110 15.58 -11.63 9.55
C ASN A 110 14.90 -10.95 10.74
N ILE A 111 13.68 -11.39 11.07
CA ILE A 111 12.90 -10.86 12.19
C ILE A 111 13.03 -11.85 13.35
N THR A 112 13.49 -11.36 14.50
CA THR A 112 13.64 -12.16 15.71
C THR A 112 12.74 -11.64 16.84
N ALA A 113 12.20 -12.57 17.63
CA ALA A 113 11.53 -12.25 18.89
C ALA A 113 12.49 -12.19 20.09
N CYS A 114 13.76 -12.55 19.93
CA CYS A 114 14.71 -12.58 21.04
C CYS A 114 15.17 -11.18 21.39
N MET A 115 14.92 -10.79 22.64
CA MET A 115 15.45 -9.58 23.21
C MET A 115 16.34 -9.93 24.40
N ASP A 116 17.59 -9.47 24.31
CA ASP A 116 18.62 -9.66 25.32
C ASP A 116 18.39 -8.72 26.51
N THR A 117 18.62 -9.19 27.73
CA THR A 117 18.38 -8.46 28.97
C THR A 117 19.48 -8.74 29.99
N PHE A 118 19.63 -7.91 31.02
CA PHE A 118 20.67 -8.15 32.04
C PHE A 118 20.40 -9.43 32.87
N ARG A 119 19.14 -9.87 32.92
CA ARG A 119 18.70 -11.06 33.68
C ARG A 119 18.58 -12.31 32.80
N GLY A 120 19.10 -12.24 31.57
CA GLY A 120 19.05 -13.28 30.56
C GLY A 120 18.32 -12.79 29.32
N ARG A 121 17.34 -13.54 28.82
CA ARG A 121 16.59 -13.16 27.60
C ARG A 121 15.08 -13.18 27.79
N VAL A 122 14.40 -12.37 26.99
CA VAL A 122 12.93 -12.37 26.87
C VAL A 122 12.55 -12.56 25.41
N CYS A 123 11.60 -13.45 25.15
CA CYS A 123 10.98 -13.55 23.82
C CYS A 123 9.80 -12.60 23.76
N GLN A 124 9.94 -11.50 23.04
CA GLN A 124 8.87 -10.53 22.84
C GLN A 124 8.71 -10.23 21.36
N CYS A 125 7.46 -10.15 20.92
CA CYS A 125 7.14 -9.82 19.55
C CYS A 125 7.51 -8.36 19.21
N PRO A 126 8.50 -8.08 18.34
CA PRO A 126 8.73 -6.73 17.82
C PRO A 126 7.53 -6.17 17.05
N ILE A 127 7.56 -4.86 16.82
CA ILE A 127 6.70 -4.19 15.84
C ILE A 127 7.62 -3.79 14.69
N VAL A 128 7.44 -4.41 13.53
CA VAL A 128 8.27 -4.17 12.34
C VAL A 128 7.39 -3.54 11.27
N GLU A 129 7.78 -2.37 10.75
CA GLU A 129 7.02 -1.63 9.71
C GLU A 129 5.54 -1.38 10.07
N GLY A 130 5.25 -1.21 11.36
CA GLY A 130 3.89 -1.00 11.86
C GLY A 130 3.03 -2.27 11.95
N VAL A 131 3.57 -3.43 11.59
CA VAL A 131 2.92 -4.74 11.78
C VAL A 131 3.15 -5.20 13.21
N LYS A 132 2.05 -5.45 13.93
CA LYS A 132 2.09 -6.04 15.27
C LYS A 132 2.02 -7.55 15.13
N PHE A 133 2.96 -8.24 15.78
CA PHE A 133 2.91 -9.69 15.84
C PHE A 133 2.28 -10.14 17.15
N LEU A 134 1.45 -11.19 17.07
CA LEU A 134 0.76 -11.78 18.22
C LEU A 134 1.29 -13.20 18.42
N GLY A 135 1.59 -13.56 19.67
CA GLY A 135 2.20 -14.85 19.95
C GLY A 135 2.70 -15.01 21.38
N ASP A 136 3.21 -16.21 21.66
CA ASP A 136 3.93 -16.52 22.89
C ASP A 136 5.43 -16.15 22.81
N GLY A 137 5.92 -15.82 21.61
CA GLY A 137 7.33 -15.48 21.34
C GLY A 137 8.26 -16.70 21.17
N TYR A 138 7.76 -17.92 21.41
CA TYR A 138 8.55 -19.16 21.37
C TYR A 138 8.18 -20.04 20.18
N THR A 139 6.90 -20.38 20.02
CA THR A 139 6.44 -21.36 19.02
C THR A 139 5.23 -20.88 18.21
N HIS A 140 4.40 -20.04 18.82
CA HIS A 140 3.21 -19.50 18.19
C HIS A 140 3.44 -18.05 17.79
N TRP A 141 3.31 -17.78 16.50
CA TRP A 141 3.56 -16.47 15.92
C TRP A 141 2.61 -16.20 14.75
N GLU A 142 1.86 -15.10 14.81
CA GLU A 142 1.01 -14.65 13.71
C GLU A 142 1.12 -13.13 13.54
N ALA A 143 1.37 -12.68 12.30
CA ALA A 143 1.25 -11.28 11.96
C ALA A 143 -0.22 -10.86 12.08
N SER A 144 -0.51 -9.78 12.81
CA SER A 144 -1.88 -9.33 13.06
C SER A 144 -2.02 -7.83 12.81
N GLY A 145 -3.23 -7.42 12.40
CA GLY A 145 -3.56 -6.02 12.12
C GLY A 145 -3.56 -5.65 10.62
N ALA A 146 -3.81 -4.37 10.36
CA ALA A 146 -4.16 -3.83 9.04
C ALA A 146 -3.00 -3.75 8.02
N LEU A 147 -1.80 -4.21 8.37
CA LEU A 147 -0.62 -4.21 7.49
C LEU A 147 0.07 -5.58 7.45
N ARG A 148 -0.56 -6.61 8.00
CA ARG A 148 0.08 -7.92 8.16
C ARG A 148 0.46 -8.57 6.83
N CYS A 149 -0.21 -8.22 5.72
CA CYS A 149 0.11 -8.78 4.41
C CYS A 149 1.44 -8.25 3.83
N GLY A 150 2.00 -7.17 4.39
CA GLY A 150 3.32 -6.65 4.00
C GLY A 150 4.48 -7.60 4.34
N ILE A 151 4.33 -8.42 5.38
CA ILE A 151 5.38 -9.33 5.85
C ILE A 151 5.00 -10.75 5.51
N ASN A 152 5.81 -11.41 4.65
CA ASN A 152 5.60 -12.79 4.21
C ASN A 152 4.13 -13.09 3.80
N ASN A 153 3.46 -12.12 3.16
CA ASN A 153 2.03 -12.19 2.80
C ASN A 153 1.10 -12.62 3.95
N GLY A 154 1.40 -12.21 5.18
CA GLY A 154 0.64 -12.58 6.37
C GLY A 154 0.62 -14.09 6.69
N GLY A 155 1.61 -14.84 6.17
CA GLY A 155 1.66 -16.30 6.25
C GLY A 155 0.64 -17.00 5.34
N CYS A 156 0.00 -16.28 4.43
CA CYS A 156 -1.01 -16.79 3.53
C CYS A 156 -0.46 -17.10 2.14
N TRP A 157 -1.13 -18.01 1.43
CA TRP A 157 -0.79 -18.38 0.06
C TRP A 157 -0.75 -17.17 -0.89
N LYS A 158 0.27 -17.15 -1.74
CA LYS A 158 0.46 -16.18 -2.81
C LYS A 158 1.02 -16.89 -4.03
N HIS A 159 0.46 -16.61 -5.20
CA HIS A 159 0.95 -17.14 -6.46
C HIS A 159 0.81 -16.13 -7.59
N THR A 160 1.78 -16.12 -8.50
CA THR A 160 1.76 -15.25 -9.67
C THR A 160 1.76 -16.10 -10.94
N GLN A 161 0.74 -15.93 -11.77
CA GLN A 161 0.57 -16.67 -13.02
C GLN A 161 0.15 -15.72 -14.13
N MET A 162 0.82 -15.82 -15.30
CA MET A 162 0.54 -15.00 -16.48
C MET A 162 0.48 -13.48 -16.20
N GLY A 163 1.37 -13.00 -15.31
CA GLY A 163 1.45 -11.58 -14.95
C GLY A 163 0.39 -11.09 -13.94
N ARG A 164 -0.53 -11.95 -13.49
CA ARG A 164 -1.47 -11.64 -12.40
C ARG A 164 -1.03 -12.31 -11.11
N THR A 165 -1.06 -11.55 -10.01
CA THR A 165 -0.74 -12.07 -8.67
C THR A 165 -2.01 -12.26 -7.87
N TYR A 166 -2.20 -13.46 -7.36
CA TYR A 166 -3.31 -13.85 -6.50
C TYR A 166 -2.80 -14.04 -5.08
N SER A 167 -3.54 -13.51 -4.11
CA SER A 167 -3.17 -13.50 -2.69
C SER A 167 -4.36 -13.96 -1.86
N ALA A 168 -4.10 -14.83 -0.89
CA ALA A 168 -5.05 -15.22 0.14
C ALA A 168 -5.01 -14.31 1.39
N CYS A 169 -4.16 -13.28 1.40
CA CYS A 169 -4.06 -12.31 2.47
C CYS A 169 -4.87 -11.05 2.12
N ARG A 170 -5.71 -10.60 3.05
CA ARG A 170 -6.38 -9.30 3.01
C ARG A 170 -6.07 -8.51 4.27
N ASP A 171 -5.69 -7.25 4.10
CA ASP A 171 -5.39 -6.31 5.18
C ASP A 171 -6.62 -5.90 5.99
N ASP A 172 -7.83 -6.05 5.43
CA ASP A 172 -9.11 -5.83 6.13
C ASP A 172 -9.41 -6.92 7.19
N HIS A 173 -8.70 -8.06 7.13
CA HIS A 173 -8.81 -9.13 8.11
C HIS A 173 -7.65 -9.06 9.12
N SER A 174 -7.99 -8.87 10.40
CA SER A 174 -7.04 -8.82 11.51
C SER A 174 -6.30 -10.14 11.78
N LYS A 175 -6.82 -11.27 11.27
CA LYS A 175 -6.24 -12.63 11.36
C LYS A 175 -6.77 -13.58 10.27
N GLY A 176 -6.00 -14.63 9.97
CA GLY A 176 -6.43 -15.76 9.11
C GLY A 176 -6.32 -15.53 7.59
N CYS A 177 -6.31 -16.61 6.81
CA CYS A 177 -6.18 -16.57 5.35
C CYS A 177 -7.50 -16.90 4.66
N LYS A 178 -7.75 -16.31 3.48
CA LYS A 178 -8.92 -16.63 2.65
C LYS A 178 -8.55 -16.57 1.18
N CYS A 179 -8.77 -17.67 0.47
CA CYS A 179 -8.50 -17.71 -0.96
C CYS A 179 -9.26 -16.60 -1.72
N PRO A 180 -8.63 -16.01 -2.75
CA PRO A 180 -9.29 -15.03 -3.60
C PRO A 180 -10.44 -15.68 -4.40
N PRO A 181 -11.37 -14.89 -4.96
CA PRO A 181 -12.45 -15.41 -5.81
C PRO A 181 -11.89 -16.24 -6.98
N GLY A 182 -12.60 -17.32 -7.36
CA GLY A 182 -12.13 -18.29 -8.35
C GLY A 182 -11.23 -19.39 -7.78
N PHE A 183 -10.93 -19.34 -6.48
CA PHE A 183 -10.14 -20.36 -5.79
C PHE A 183 -10.86 -20.92 -4.56
N LYS A 184 -10.55 -22.17 -4.21
CA LYS A 184 -11.07 -22.86 -3.02
C LYS A 184 -9.95 -23.28 -2.07
N ARG A 185 -10.35 -23.66 -0.82
CA ARG A 185 -9.54 -24.06 0.37
C ARG A 185 -9.39 -22.95 1.43
N ASP A 186 -8.53 -23.22 2.41
CA ASP A 186 -8.21 -22.40 3.58
C ASP A 186 -7.27 -21.22 3.28
N GLY A 187 -6.54 -21.28 2.16
CA GLY A 187 -5.64 -20.20 1.73
C GLY A 187 -4.38 -20.05 2.57
N LEU A 188 -4.09 -20.99 3.48
CA LEU A 188 -2.88 -20.98 4.29
C LEU A 188 -1.68 -21.43 3.44
N LYS A 189 -1.76 -22.63 2.86
CA LYS A 189 -0.68 -23.20 2.05
C LYS A 189 -1.05 -23.42 0.59
N ASN A 190 -2.33 -23.55 0.28
CA ASN A 190 -2.75 -23.84 -1.09
C ASN A 190 -4.12 -23.23 -1.37
N CYS A 191 -4.22 -22.53 -2.49
CA CYS A 191 -5.48 -22.16 -3.12
C CYS A 191 -5.54 -22.88 -4.45
N GLU A 192 -6.58 -23.67 -4.65
CA GLU A 192 -6.79 -24.36 -5.92
C GLU A 192 -7.82 -23.66 -6.77
N ASP A 193 -7.52 -23.59 -8.05
CA ASP A 193 -8.43 -23.11 -9.07
C ASP A 193 -9.75 -23.88 -9.03
N VAL A 194 -10.86 -23.15 -9.04
CA VAL A 194 -12.19 -23.72 -9.16
C VAL A 194 -12.48 -23.82 -10.64
N ASN A 195 -12.72 -25.04 -11.15
CA ASN A 195 -13.12 -25.20 -12.54
C ASN A 195 -14.63 -24.92 -12.68
N GLU A 196 -14.99 -23.67 -12.96
CA GLU A 196 -16.40 -23.27 -13.02
C GLU A 196 -17.17 -23.96 -14.18
N CYS A 197 -16.46 -24.44 -15.21
CA CYS A 197 -17.03 -25.20 -16.31
C CYS A 197 -17.44 -26.62 -15.89
N GLU A 198 -16.61 -27.31 -15.12
CA GLU A 198 -16.89 -28.67 -14.62
C GLU A 198 -17.90 -28.66 -13.48
N GLU A 199 -17.78 -27.70 -12.56
CA GLU A 199 -18.72 -27.52 -11.45
C GLU A 199 -20.07 -26.96 -11.93
N LYS A 200 -20.17 -26.58 -13.21
CA LYS A 200 -21.34 -25.95 -13.83
C LYS A 200 -21.83 -24.75 -13.03
N THR A 201 -20.93 -23.98 -12.42
CA THR A 201 -21.32 -22.78 -11.66
C THR A 201 -21.41 -21.55 -12.56
N ALA A 202 -20.91 -21.64 -13.81
CA ALA A 202 -20.94 -20.58 -14.80
C ALA A 202 -21.19 -21.09 -16.23
N CYS A 203 -21.53 -20.18 -17.15
CA CYS A 203 -21.73 -20.44 -18.58
C CYS A 203 -22.85 -21.48 -18.88
N GLN A 204 -23.94 -21.49 -18.11
CA GLN A 204 -25.02 -22.48 -18.27
C GLN A 204 -25.98 -22.23 -19.45
N CYS A 205 -25.75 -21.20 -20.26
CA CYS A 205 -26.62 -20.84 -21.38
C CYS A 205 -26.62 -21.87 -22.53
N ARG A 206 -27.77 -21.95 -23.23
CA ARG A 206 -27.90 -22.78 -24.44
C ARG A 206 -26.99 -22.25 -25.55
N GLY A 207 -26.07 -23.09 -26.02
CA GLY A 207 -25.13 -22.75 -27.10
C GLY A 207 -23.86 -22.04 -26.65
N CYS A 208 -23.63 -21.94 -25.33
CA CYS A 208 -22.41 -21.41 -24.74
C CYS A 208 -21.30 -22.45 -24.68
N LYS A 209 -20.07 -21.99 -24.89
CA LYS A 209 -18.84 -22.75 -24.70
C LYS A 209 -18.11 -22.15 -23.51
N CYS A 210 -17.83 -22.98 -22.52
CA CYS A 210 -17.07 -22.62 -21.34
C CYS A 210 -15.62 -23.07 -21.52
N LYS A 211 -14.68 -22.18 -21.18
CA LYS A 211 -13.25 -22.49 -21.10
C LYS A 211 -12.74 -22.07 -19.74
N ASN A 212 -12.25 -23.04 -18.96
CA ASN A 212 -11.65 -22.74 -17.66
C ASN A 212 -10.32 -22.02 -17.85
N THR A 213 -10.05 -21.03 -17.00
CA THR A 213 -8.77 -20.31 -16.96
C THR A 213 -8.28 -20.23 -15.51
N TRP A 214 -7.03 -19.87 -15.28
CA TRP A 214 -6.54 -19.84 -13.91
C TRP A 214 -7.07 -18.62 -13.13
N GLY A 215 -7.87 -18.88 -12.10
CA GLY A 215 -8.56 -17.93 -11.24
C GLY A 215 -9.83 -17.34 -11.84
N SER A 216 -10.32 -17.85 -12.97
CA SER A 216 -11.52 -17.35 -13.67
C SER A 216 -11.95 -18.32 -14.77
N TYR A 217 -13.05 -18.02 -15.44
CA TYR A 217 -13.48 -18.71 -16.67
C TYR A 217 -13.71 -17.72 -17.81
N GLU A 218 -13.75 -18.25 -19.04
CA GLU A 218 -14.14 -17.53 -20.24
C GLU A 218 -15.35 -18.23 -20.88
N CYS A 219 -16.48 -17.53 -20.97
CA CYS A 219 -17.64 -18.00 -21.71
C CYS A 219 -17.68 -17.35 -23.09
N SER A 220 -18.00 -18.13 -24.11
CA SER A 220 -18.26 -17.64 -25.46
C SER A 220 -19.59 -18.19 -25.99
N CYS A 221 -20.32 -17.38 -26.75
CA CYS A 221 -21.50 -17.84 -27.46
C CYS A 221 -21.11 -18.34 -28.86
N SER A 222 -21.87 -19.28 -29.39
CA SER A 222 -21.68 -19.74 -30.77
C SER A 222 -22.12 -18.66 -31.78
N GLY A 223 -21.37 -18.48 -32.88
CA GLY A 223 -21.74 -17.55 -33.97
C GLY A 223 -21.42 -16.08 -33.69
N SER A 224 -22.31 -15.17 -34.12
CA SER A 224 -22.20 -13.70 -33.94
C SER A 224 -22.89 -13.18 -32.66
N LEU A 225 -23.09 -14.05 -31.67
CA LEU A 225 -23.77 -13.71 -30.42
C LEU A 225 -22.77 -13.19 -29.38
N LEU A 226 -23.18 -12.18 -28.63
CA LEU A 226 -22.47 -11.61 -27.48
C LEU A 226 -22.92 -12.28 -26.19
N TYR A 227 -21.96 -12.68 -25.36
CA TYR A 227 -22.21 -13.24 -24.03
C TYR A 227 -22.29 -12.14 -22.96
N ILE A 228 -23.31 -12.18 -22.11
CA ILE A 228 -23.49 -11.27 -20.98
C ILE A 228 -23.39 -12.06 -19.68
N ARG A 229 -22.33 -11.79 -18.91
CA ARG A 229 -21.97 -12.54 -17.69
C ARG A 229 -23.00 -12.46 -16.57
N GLU A 230 -23.65 -11.31 -16.38
CA GLU A 230 -24.56 -11.09 -15.25
C GLU A 230 -25.85 -11.90 -15.34
N HIS A 231 -26.30 -12.20 -16.56
CA HIS A 231 -27.57 -12.91 -16.81
C HIS A 231 -27.36 -14.28 -17.43
N ASP A 232 -26.11 -14.69 -17.70
CA ASP A 232 -25.78 -15.93 -18.42
C ASP A 232 -26.62 -16.08 -19.71
N ILE A 233 -26.58 -15.07 -20.59
CA ILE A 233 -27.34 -15.06 -21.85
C ILE A 233 -26.46 -14.74 -23.06
N CYS A 234 -26.91 -15.21 -24.23
CA CYS A 234 -26.37 -14.88 -25.54
C CYS A 234 -27.34 -13.98 -26.31
N ILE A 235 -26.88 -12.83 -26.79
CA ILE A 235 -27.69 -11.91 -27.60
C ILE A 235 -27.07 -11.76 -28.99
N SER A 236 -27.89 -11.82 -30.05
CA SER A 236 -27.44 -11.58 -31.42
C SER A 236 -26.97 -10.13 -31.59
N LYS A 237 -25.77 -9.94 -32.15
CA LYS A 237 -25.26 -8.60 -32.47
C LYS A 237 -26.03 -7.91 -33.61
N ASP A 238 -26.77 -8.68 -34.41
CA ASP A 238 -27.57 -8.18 -35.52
C ASP A 238 -28.91 -7.59 -35.03
N ALA A 239 -28.84 -6.47 -34.31
CA ALA A 239 -29.94 -5.52 -34.25
C ALA A 239 -29.85 -4.63 -35.49
N ARG A 240 -30.00 -5.22 -36.69
CA ARG A 240 -30.33 -4.42 -37.87
C ARG A 240 -31.78 -3.99 -37.68
N GLY A 241 -31.96 -2.89 -36.97
CA GLY A 241 -33.18 -2.12 -37.04
C GLY A 241 -33.28 -1.62 -38.47
N ASP A 242 -33.79 -2.47 -39.37
CA ASP A 242 -34.21 -2.06 -40.70
C ASP A 242 -35.37 -1.09 -40.49
N VAL A 243 -35.05 0.17 -40.19
CA VAL A 243 -35.99 1.28 -40.33
C VAL A 243 -36.26 1.31 -41.82
N SER A 244 -37.35 0.63 -42.20
CA SER A 244 -37.79 0.51 -43.58
C SER A 244 -37.72 1.91 -44.18
N TRP A 245 -36.99 2.05 -45.28
CA TRP A 245 -36.84 3.30 -46.04
C TRP A 245 -38.21 3.99 -46.25
N GLY A 246 -39.29 3.20 -46.31
CA GLY A 246 -40.66 3.69 -46.33
C GLY A 246 -41.06 4.61 -45.16
N VAL A 247 -40.59 4.36 -43.93
CA VAL A 247 -40.88 5.23 -42.77
C VAL A 247 -40.24 6.61 -42.95
N ILE A 248 -39.03 6.66 -43.51
CA ILE A 248 -38.32 7.92 -43.80
C ILE A 248 -39.07 8.71 -44.89
N TRP A 249 -39.54 8.05 -45.94
CA TRP A 249 -40.36 8.71 -46.98
C TRP A 249 -41.70 9.20 -46.47
N ILE A 250 -42.35 8.45 -45.58
CA ILE A 250 -43.63 8.88 -45.00
C ILE A 250 -43.43 10.18 -44.20
N ILE A 251 -42.33 10.29 -43.44
CA ILE A 251 -42.00 11.52 -42.70
C ILE A 251 -41.69 12.67 -43.66
N LEU A 252 -40.88 12.43 -44.70
CA LEU A 252 -40.56 13.46 -45.69
C LEU A 252 -41.78 13.95 -46.48
N MET A 253 -42.66 13.03 -46.89
CA MET A 253 -43.90 13.38 -47.58
C MET A 253 -44.88 14.10 -46.66
N GLY A 254 -44.96 13.70 -45.38
CA GLY A 254 -45.76 14.40 -44.37
C GLY A 254 -45.29 15.84 -44.15
N LEU A 255 -43.97 16.06 -44.05
CA LEU A 255 -43.39 17.41 -43.93
C LEU A 255 -43.59 18.24 -45.20
N GLY A 256 -43.43 17.63 -46.38
CA GLY A 256 -43.69 18.28 -47.67
C GLY A 256 -45.15 18.74 -47.82
N ALA A 257 -46.10 17.88 -47.44
CA ALA A 257 -47.52 18.21 -47.46
C ALA A 257 -47.87 19.34 -46.46
N ALA A 258 -47.29 19.32 -45.26
CA ALA A 258 -47.47 20.39 -44.27
C ALA A 258 -46.92 21.73 -44.77
N ALA A 259 -45.74 21.72 -45.41
CA ALA A 259 -45.14 22.93 -45.99
C ALA A 259 -45.98 23.49 -47.15
N LEU A 260 -46.50 22.63 -48.02
CA LEU A 260 -47.41 23.03 -49.11
C LEU A 260 -48.73 23.60 -48.55
N GLY A 261 -49.32 22.97 -47.54
CA GLY A 261 -50.48 23.48 -46.81
C GLY A 261 -50.23 24.86 -46.22
N ALA A 262 -49.10 25.05 -45.52
CA ALA A 262 -48.72 26.35 -44.97
C ALA A 262 -48.50 27.41 -46.07
N TYR A 263 -47.83 27.06 -47.17
CA TYR A 263 -47.59 27.98 -48.29
C TYR A 263 -48.88 28.43 -48.98
N THR A 264 -49.81 27.50 -49.20
CA THR A 264 -51.12 27.82 -49.78
C THR A 264 -51.95 28.74 -48.88
N VAL A 265 -51.98 28.50 -47.57
CA VAL A 265 -52.63 29.39 -46.60
C VAL A 265 -51.96 30.76 -46.57
N TYR A 266 -50.61 30.81 -46.54
CA TYR A 266 -49.85 32.05 -46.58
C TYR A 266 -50.21 32.91 -47.80
N LYS A 267 -50.23 32.29 -48.99
CA LYS A 267 -50.57 32.98 -50.25
C LYS A 267 -52.03 33.42 -50.29
N TYR A 268 -52.95 32.60 -49.78
CA TYR A 268 -54.37 32.95 -49.65
C TYR A 268 -54.58 34.14 -48.71
N ARG A 269 -53.86 34.18 -47.57
CA ARG A 269 -53.92 35.27 -46.61
C ARG A 269 -53.38 36.59 -47.20
N ILE A 270 -52.26 36.54 -47.93
CA ILE A 270 -51.73 37.75 -48.61
C ILE A 270 -52.70 38.27 -49.68
N ARG A 271 -53.36 37.39 -50.43
CA ARG A 271 -54.40 37.80 -51.39
C ARG A 271 -55.57 38.51 -50.72
N THR A 272 -55.95 38.09 -49.52
CA THR A 272 -57.06 38.71 -48.77
C THR A 272 -56.65 40.02 -48.08
N TYR A 273 -55.36 40.23 -47.79
CA TYR A 273 -54.83 41.55 -47.39
C TYR A 273 -54.86 42.60 -48.53
N MET A 274 -54.87 42.15 -49.79
CA MET A 274 -54.86 43.05 -50.96
C MET A 274 -56.23 43.69 -51.30
N ASP A 275 -57.30 43.40 -50.56
CA ASP A 275 -58.66 43.88 -50.90
C ASP A 275 -59.28 44.88 -49.91
N SER A 276 -58.51 45.50 -49.02
CA SER A 276 -59.03 46.63 -48.21
C SER A 276 -58.06 47.79 -47.95
N GLU A 277 -56.82 47.76 -48.44
CA GLU A 277 -55.86 48.86 -48.20
C GLU A 277 -55.10 49.37 -49.44
N ILE A 278 -55.63 49.18 -50.65
CA ILE A 278 -55.18 49.93 -51.85
C ILE A 278 -56.38 50.41 -52.68
N ARG A 279 -57.35 51.07 -52.03
CA ARG A 279 -58.32 51.95 -52.73
C ARG A 279 -58.25 53.41 -52.27
N ALA A 280 -57.24 53.76 -51.44
CA ALA A 280 -57.06 55.10 -50.89
C ALA A 280 -55.79 55.84 -51.38
N ILE A 281 -54.85 55.20 -52.10
CA ILE A 281 -53.61 55.87 -52.58
C ILE A 281 -53.35 55.62 -54.08
N MET A 282 -54.41 55.36 -54.87
CA MET A 282 -54.32 55.20 -56.33
C MET A 282 -55.40 56.03 -57.05
N ALA A 283 -55.62 57.26 -56.59
CA ALA A 283 -56.53 58.24 -57.20
C ALA A 283 -55.79 59.43 -57.86
N GLN A 284 -54.48 59.34 -58.07
CA GLN A 284 -53.72 60.45 -58.69
C GLN A 284 -52.82 60.10 -59.87
N TYR A 285 -52.62 58.84 -60.23
CA TYR A 285 -51.80 58.50 -61.39
C TYR A 285 -52.28 57.22 -62.08
N MET A 286 -53.31 57.36 -62.91
CA MET A 286 -53.51 56.44 -64.03
C MET A 286 -54.29 57.14 -65.15
N PRO A 287 -53.74 57.16 -66.36
CA PRO A 287 -54.53 56.77 -67.51
C PRO A 287 -53.97 55.46 -68.07
N LEU A 288 -54.87 54.49 -68.19
CA LEU A 288 -54.63 53.26 -68.95
C LEU A 288 -54.56 53.61 -70.42
N ASP A 289 -53.52 53.16 -71.11
CA ASP A 289 -53.64 52.82 -72.53
C ASP A 289 -53.42 51.32 -72.70
N ASN A 290 -54.51 50.70 -73.16
CA ASN A 290 -54.61 49.34 -73.66
C ASN A 290 -53.73 49.17 -74.90
N HIS A 291 -52.97 48.08 -74.95
CA HIS A 291 -52.99 47.24 -76.14
C HIS A 291 -52.53 45.80 -75.82
N PRO A 292 -53.36 44.79 -76.10
CA PRO A 292 -52.93 43.40 -76.18
C PRO A 292 -52.26 43.17 -77.54
N ASN A 293 -51.52 42.06 -77.65
CA ASN A 293 -50.88 41.43 -78.85
C ASN A 293 -49.39 41.19 -78.52
N THR A 294 -48.76 40.02 -78.68
CA THR A 294 -49.07 38.84 -79.46
C THR A 294 -48.23 37.68 -78.91
N GLN A 295 -48.79 36.47 -78.92
CA GLN A 295 -48.07 35.19 -79.06
C GLN A 295 -47.09 35.19 -80.26
N PRO A 296 -46.39 34.09 -80.60
CA PRO A 296 -45.75 33.02 -79.81
C PRO A 296 -44.35 32.71 -80.42
N SER A 297 -43.90 31.46 -80.26
CA SER A 297 -42.95 30.72 -81.11
C SER A 297 -41.46 30.96 -80.80
N SER A 298 -40.57 29.98 -80.87
CA SER A 298 -40.60 28.52 -80.93
C SER A 298 -39.15 28.13 -81.16
N GLN A 299 -38.62 27.18 -80.37
CA GLN A 299 -37.50 26.30 -80.75
C GLN A 299 -36.16 27.02 -81.09
N LEU A 300 -34.98 26.41 -81.21
CA LEU A 300 -34.49 25.03 -81.21
C LEU A 300 -32.96 25.16 -80.97
N GLU A 301 -32.34 24.11 -80.41
CA GLU A 301 -30.91 23.72 -80.56
C GLU A 301 -29.85 24.69 -79.99
N LEU A 302 -28.80 24.25 -79.30
CA LEU A 302 -28.06 22.98 -79.36
C LEU A 302 -27.44 22.70 -77.97
#